data_AF-A0A931SDE7-F1
#
_entry.id   AF-A0A931SDE7-F1
#
_cell.length_a   1.000
_cell.length_b   1.000
_cell.length_c   1.000
_cell.angle_alpha   90.00
_cell.angle_beta   90.00
_cell.angle_gamma   90.00
#
_symmetry.space_group_name_H-M   'P 1'
#
loop_
_entity.id
_entity.type
_entity.pdbx_description
1 polymer ?
#
loop_
_entity_poly.entity_id
_entity_poly.type
_entity_poly.pdbx_seq_one_letter_code
_entity_poly.pdbx_strand_id
1 'polypeptide(L)' 'MNVDENTTNGGGFNDRPRGGFGDRPKFPAVCTKCGKDTTVPFEPTPGKPVYCIDCFREVRGDRPRRSFGGPRREF' A
#
# COMPACT_ATOMS: atom_id res chain seq x y z
N MET A 1 1.79 25.91 45.81
CA MET A 1 2.26 25.42 44.49
C MET A 1 1.02 25.14 43.66
N ASN A 2 0.91 25.79 42.50
CA ASN A 2 -0.27 25.73 41.65
C ASN A 2 -0.36 24.37 40.94
N VAL A 3 -1.60 23.89 40.76
CA VAL A 3 -1.95 22.75 39.92
C VAL A 3 -2.33 23.29 38.55
N ASP A 4 -1.42 23.23 37.58
CA ASP A 4 -1.72 23.44 36.16
C ASP A 4 -2.00 22.11 35.47
N GLU A 5 -3.28 21.95 35.16
CA GLU A 5 -3.90 20.92 34.36
C GLU A 5 -3.52 21.09 32.88
N ASN A 6 -2.80 20.13 32.29
CA ASN A 6 -2.90 19.85 30.86
C ASN A 6 -2.93 18.34 30.62
N THR A 7 -4.02 17.72 31.06
CA THR A 7 -4.43 16.39 30.63
C THR A 7 -5.31 16.56 29.40
N THR A 8 -4.71 16.79 28.23
CA THR A 8 -5.33 16.46 26.94
C THR A 8 -4.23 16.35 25.89
N ASN A 9 -4.46 15.50 24.89
CA ASN A 9 -3.86 15.53 23.54
C ASN A 9 -2.81 14.45 23.22
N GLY A 10 -3.30 13.39 22.55
CA GLY A 10 -2.58 12.77 21.44
C GLY A 10 -1.59 11.65 21.80
N GLY A 11 -2.11 10.49 22.19
CA GLY A 11 -1.29 9.27 22.34
C GLY A 11 -0.63 8.88 21.02
N GLY A 12 0.72 8.89 21.05
CA GLY A 12 1.59 8.83 19.88
C GLY A 12 1.60 7.50 19.14
N PHE A 13 1.57 7.61 17.81
CA PHE A 13 1.81 6.52 16.86
C PHE A 13 3.04 6.76 15.98
N ASN A 14 3.85 7.79 16.27
CA ASN A 14 4.84 8.30 15.32
C ASN A 14 6.31 7.91 15.64
N ASP A 15 6.56 7.18 16.73
CA ASP A 15 7.91 6.83 17.18
C ASP A 15 8.39 5.45 16.69
N ARG A 16 7.73 4.87 15.68
CA ARG A 16 8.30 3.70 15.00
C ARG A 16 9.37 4.20 14.04
N PRO A 17 10.67 3.88 14.23
CA PRO A 17 11.64 4.08 13.18
C PRO A 17 11.11 3.32 11.97
N ARG A 18 10.77 4.08 10.93
CA ARG A 18 10.29 3.57 9.63
C ARG A 18 11.48 2.94 8.93
N GLY A 19 11.92 1.81 9.48
CA GLY A 19 13.13 1.11 9.11
C GLY A 19 13.03 0.63 7.68
N GLY A 20 13.83 1.28 6.83
CA GLY A 20 14.36 0.73 5.59
C GLY A 20 13.33 0.10 4.66
N PHE A 21 12.65 0.93 3.87
CA PHE A 21 12.35 0.52 2.50
C PHE A 21 13.69 0.48 1.76
N GLY A 22 14.51 -0.51 2.08
CA GLY A 22 15.80 -0.74 1.44
C GLY A 22 15.58 -0.77 -0.06
N ASP A 23 16.54 -0.21 -0.77
CA ASP A 23 16.60 -0.11 -2.23
C ASP A 23 16.34 -1.46 -2.88
N ARG A 24 15.07 -1.82 -3.03
CA ARG A 24 14.67 -3.04 -3.72
C ARG A 24 15.13 -2.86 -5.16
N PRO A 25 15.97 -3.76 -5.69
CA PRO A 25 16.40 -3.67 -7.07
C PRO A 25 15.17 -3.69 -7.97
N LYS A 26 15.13 -2.73 -8.90
CA LYS A 26 14.08 -2.59 -9.90
C LYS A 26 14.58 -3.18 -11.20
N PHE A 27 13.83 -4.11 -11.76
CA PHE A 27 14.16 -4.77 -13.01
C PHE A 27 13.27 -4.22 -14.13
N PRO A 28 13.83 -3.91 -15.32
CA PRO A 28 13.03 -3.54 -16.48
C PRO A 28 12.26 -4.76 -16.98
N ALA A 29 10.98 -4.57 -17.29
CA ALA A 29 10.11 -5.60 -17.84
C ALA A 29 9.03 -5.00 -18.74
N VAL A 30 8.48 -5.81 -19.64
CA VAL A 30 7.41 -5.39 -20.56
C VAL A 30 6.06 -5.91 -20.05
N CYS A 31 5.05 -5.03 -19.98
CA CYS A 31 3.71 -5.43 -19.59
C CYS A 31 3.10 -6.37 -20.62
N THR A 32 2.73 -7.57 -20.20
CA THR A 32 2.11 -8.60 -21.05
C THR A 32 0.71 -8.24 -21.53
N LYS A 33 0.03 -7.30 -20.85
CA LYS A 33 -1.34 -6.87 -21.19
C LYS A 33 -1.37 -5.69 -22.18
N CYS A 34 -0.51 -4.69 -21.99
CA CYS A 34 -0.55 -3.45 -22.76
C CYS A 34 0.74 -3.16 -23.56
N GLY A 35 1.79 -3.96 -23.41
CA GLY A 35 3.05 -3.83 -24.15
C GLY A 35 3.96 -2.69 -23.70
N LYS A 36 3.63 -1.96 -22.61
CA LYS A 36 4.44 -0.84 -22.12
C LYS A 36 5.62 -1.31 -21.27
N ASP A 37 6.74 -0.61 -21.38
CA ASP A 37 7.88 -0.75 -20.49
C ASP A 37 7.52 -0.36 -19.05
N THR A 38 7.92 -1.19 -18.09
CA THR A 38 7.66 -0.98 -16.67
C THR A 38 8.82 -1.47 -15.81
N THR A 39 8.85 -1.04 -14.55
CA THR A 39 9.85 -1.49 -13.59
C THR A 39 9.17 -2.27 -12.48
N VAL A 40 9.66 -3.48 -12.22
CA VAL A 40 9.12 -4.39 -11.22
C VAL A 40 10.15 -4.67 -10.13
N PRO A 41 9.73 -4.90 -8.87
CA PRO A 41 10.64 -5.16 -7.76
C PRO A 41 11.10 -6.63 -7.68
N PHE A 42 10.92 -7.40 -8.75
CA PHE A 42 11.26 -8.82 -8.86
C PHE A 42 11.80 -9.10 -10.26
N GLU A 43 12.63 -10.12 -10.41
CA GLU A 43 13.16 -10.53 -11.71
C GLU A 43 12.03 -11.13 -12.58
N PRO A 44 11.81 -10.64 -13.82
CA PRO A 44 10.81 -11.20 -14.70
C PRO A 44 11.17 -12.64 -15.07
N THR A 45 10.38 -13.61 -14.56
CA THR A 45 10.60 -15.04 -14.83
C THR A 45 9.80 -15.47 -16.07
N PRO A 46 10.39 -16.26 -17.00
CA PRO A 46 9.64 -16.84 -18.09
C PRO A 46 8.51 -17.74 -17.54
N GLY A 47 7.28 -17.48 -17.97
CA GLY A 47 6.09 -18.21 -17.53
C GLY A 47 5.22 -17.50 -16.49
N LYS A 48 5.63 -16.33 -15.95
CA LYS A 48 4.76 -15.46 -15.14
C LYS A 48 4.45 -14.14 -15.86
N PRO A 49 3.16 -13.75 -15.95
CA PRO A 49 2.79 -12.52 -16.63
C PRO A 49 3.22 -11.31 -15.82
N VAL A 50 3.96 -10.41 -16.45
CA VAL A 50 4.30 -9.10 -15.90
C VAL A 50 3.21 -8.11 -16.25
N TYR A 51 2.77 -7.32 -15.28
CA TYR A 51 1.78 -6.26 -15.46
C TYR A 51 2.33 -4.93 -14.96
N CYS A 52 2.07 -3.85 -15.70
CA CYS A 52 2.30 -2.49 -15.19
C CYS A 52 1.37 -2.19 -14.01
N ILE A 53 1.65 -1.13 -13.27
CA ILE A 53 0.89 -0.77 -12.07
C ILE A 53 -0.62 -0.62 -12.33
N ASP A 54 -1.00 -0.09 -13.49
CA ASP A 54 -2.40 0.10 -13.87
C ASP A 54 -3.10 -1.24 -14.18
N CYS A 55 -2.47 -2.06 -15.03
CA CYS A 55 -2.98 -3.39 -15.36
C CYS A 55 -3.04 -4.29 -14.12
N PHE A 56 -2.07 -4.17 -13.23
CA PHE A 56 -2.03 -4.91 -11.98
C PHE A 56 -3.15 -4.51 -11.02
N ARG A 57 -3.48 -3.22 -10.93
CA ARG A 57 -4.61 -2.73 -10.14
C ARG A 57 -5.94 -3.26 -10.67
N GLU A 58 -6.09 -3.30 -11.99
CA GLU A 58 -7.29 -3.84 -12.63
C GLU A 58 -7.41 -5.36 -12.39
N VAL A 59 -6.33 -6.12 -12.60
CA VAL A 59 -6.31 -7.59 -12.42
C VAL A 59 -6.45 -7.98 -10.95
N ARG A 60 -5.80 -7.26 -10.03
CA ARG A 60 -5.97 -7.48 -8.58
C ARG A 60 -7.32 -6.99 -8.08
N GLY A 61 -8.07 -6.26 -8.92
CA GLY A 61 -9.43 -5.78 -8.75
C GLY A 61 -9.66 -5.34 -7.33
N ASP A 62 -9.47 -4.04 -7.05
CA ASP A 62 -9.73 -3.37 -5.77
C ASP A 62 -10.82 -4.11 -5.02
N ARG A 63 -10.43 -5.12 -4.22
CA ARG A 63 -11.37 -5.82 -3.38
C ARG A 63 -11.74 -4.70 -2.44
N PRO A 64 -12.99 -4.20 -2.46
CA PRO A 64 -13.36 -3.07 -1.64
C PRO A 64 -12.85 -3.46 -0.28
N ARG A 65 -11.87 -2.69 0.23
CA ARG A 65 -11.28 -2.93 1.55
C ARG A 65 -12.50 -2.99 2.41
N ARG A 66 -12.92 -4.20 2.81
CA ARG A 66 -14.26 -4.45 3.33
C ARG A 66 -14.46 -3.35 4.33
N SER A 67 -15.37 -2.43 4.03
CA SER A 67 -15.66 -1.32 4.91
C SER A 67 -16.18 -1.98 6.16
N PHE A 68 -15.27 -2.29 7.09
CA PHE A 68 -15.53 -2.70 8.45
C PHE A 68 -16.20 -1.48 9.07
N GLY A 69 -17.47 -1.27 8.76
CA GLY A 69 -18.16 0.00 8.92
C GLY A 69 -19.43 0.09 8.06
N GLY A 70 -20.14 -1.03 7.87
CA GLY A 70 -21.51 -0.98 7.38
C GLY A 70 -22.40 -0.15 8.33
N PRO A 71 -23.42 0.57 7.82
CA PRO A 71 -24.25 1.42 8.67
C PRO A 71 -25.04 0.56 9.66
N ARG A 72 -24.89 0.88 10.95
CA ARG A 72 -25.67 0.29 12.04
C ARG A 72 -27.11 0.78 11.88
N ARG A 73 -27.94 -0.06 11.27
CA ARG A 73 -29.37 0.21 11.05
C ARG A 73 -30.09 0.14 12.39
N GLU A 74 -30.45 1.27 12.98
CA GLU A 74 -31.37 1.35 14.12
C GLU A 74 -32.43 2.42 13.78
N PHE A 75 -33.70 2.05 13.97
CA PHE A 75 -34.93 2.76 13.59
C PHE A 75 -35.33 3.78 14.65
#